data_AF-A0A2E7W3F5-F1
#
_entry.id   AF-A0A2E7W3F5-F1
#
_cell.length_a   1.000
_cell.length_b   1.000
_cell.length_c   1.000
_cell.angle_alpha   90.00
_cell.angle_beta   90.00
_cell.angle_gamma   90.00
#
_symmetry.space_group_name_H-M   'P 1'
#
loop_
_entity.id
_entity.type
_entity.pdbx_description
1 polymer ?
#
loop_
_entity_poly.entity_id
_entity_poly.type
_entity_poly.pdbx_seq_one_letter_code
_entity_poly.pdbx_strand_id
1 'polypeptide(L)' 'MLKVLKPDICIIGAGAAGLSVAAGAAQMGTSVVLIEKSLMGGDCLNYGC' A
#
# COMPACT_ATOMS: atom_id res chain seq x y z
N MET A 1 12.54 -3.75 20.50
CA MET A 1 11.37 -4.66 20.57
C MET A 1 10.76 -4.72 19.18
N LEU A 2 10.62 -5.90 18.60
CA LEU A 2 10.03 -6.07 17.27
C LEU A 2 8.50 -6.07 17.38
N LYS A 3 7.83 -5.29 16.53
CA LYS A 3 6.36 -5.28 16.43
C LYS A 3 5.95 -6.10 15.21
N VAL A 4 5.26 -7.20 15.45
CA VAL A 4 4.67 -8.03 14.38
C VAL A 4 3.29 -7.48 14.04
N LEU A 5 3.06 -7.16 12.77
CA LEU A 5 1.74 -6.78 12.25
C LEU A 5 1.02 -8.04 11.75
N LYS A 6 -0.30 -8.12 11.98
CA LYS A 6 -1.18 -9.19 11.49
C LYS A 6 -2.36 -8.61 10.70
N PRO A 7 -2.12 -7.99 9.54
CA PRO A 7 -3.19 -7.52 8.66
C PRO A 7 -3.79 -8.68 7.88
N ASP A 8 -5.01 -8.49 7.39
CA ASP A 8 -5.66 -9.42 6.47
C ASP A 8 -5.03 -9.32 5.07
N ILE A 9 -4.57 -8.12 4.68
CA ILE A 9 -3.93 -7.87 3.39
C ILE A 9 -2.59 -7.14 3.58
N CYS A 10 -1.54 -7.67 2.93
CA CYS A 10 -0.23 -7.04 2.84
C CYS A 10 0.08 -6.67 1.40
N ILE A 11 0.31 -5.38 1.16
CA ILE A 11 0.58 -4.81 -0.16
C ILE A 11 2.00 -4.28 -0.19
N ILE A 12 2.76 -4.69 -1.20
CA ILE A 12 4.14 -4.24 -1.42
C ILE A 12 4.17 -3.37 -2.67
N GLY A 13 4.56 -2.11 -2.49
CA GLY A 13 4.54 -1.07 -3.51
C GLY A 13 3.32 -0.14 -3.39
N ALA A 14 3.56 1.15 -3.22
CA ALA A 14 2.54 2.21 -3.15
C ALA A 14 2.37 2.97 -4.47
N GLY A 15 2.52 2.27 -5.60
CA GLY A 15 2.14 2.79 -6.92
C GLY A 15 0.63 2.83 -7.13
N ALA A 16 0.20 3.19 -8.35
CA ALA A 16 -1.23 3.31 -8.69
C ALA A 16 -2.05 2.07 -8.32
N ALA A 17 -1.54 0.87 -8.60
CA ALA A 17 -2.20 -0.39 -8.26
C ALA A 17 -2.27 -0.62 -6.75
N GLY A 18 -1.15 -0.47 -6.03
CA GLY A 18 -1.08 -0.71 -4.59
C GLY A 18 -1.97 0.23 -3.79
N LEU A 19 -1.98 1.51 -4.16
CA LEU A 19 -2.86 2.52 -3.56
C LEU A 19 -4.33 2.24 -3.82
N SER A 20 -4.68 1.84 -5.06
CA SER A 20 -6.07 1.51 -5.42
C SER A 20 -6.58 0.32 -4.62
N VAL A 21 -5.78 -0.75 -4.49
CA VAL A 21 -6.13 -1.93 -3.70
C VAL A 21 -6.21 -1.60 -2.21
N ALA A 22 -5.23 -0.84 -1.68
CA ALA A 22 -5.23 -0.46 -0.27
C ALA A 22 -6.46 0.37 0.10
N ALA A 23 -6.81 1.35 -0.73
CA ALA A 23 -7.99 2.18 -0.53
C ALA A 23 -9.28 1.34 -0.62
N GLY A 24 -9.41 0.45 -1.60
CA GLY A 24 -10.57 -0.43 -1.73
C GLY A 24 -10.73 -1.35 -0.52
N ALA A 25 -9.67 -2.05 -0.12
CA ALA A 25 -9.69 -2.96 1.02
C ALA A 25 -9.98 -2.25 2.35
N ALA A 26 -9.37 -1.07 2.57
CA ALA A 26 -9.63 -0.28 3.77
C ALA A 26 -11.10 0.21 3.84
N GLN A 27 -11.69 0.62 2.71
CA GLN A 27 -13.11 0.99 2.63
C GLN A 27 -14.05 -0.17 2.94
N MET A 28 -13.63 -1.40 2.65
CA MET A 28 -14.37 -2.62 3.00
C MET A 28 -14.18 -3.05 4.47
N GLY A 29 -13.48 -2.25 5.28
CA GLY A 29 -13.21 -2.53 6.70
C GLY A 29 -12.15 -3.62 6.94
N THR A 30 -11.39 -3.98 5.91
CA THR A 30 -10.32 -4.98 6.01
C THR A 30 -9.06 -4.34 6.60
N SER A 31 -8.32 -5.07 7.44
CA SER A 31 -7.05 -4.58 7.97
C SER A 31 -5.94 -4.71 6.91
N VAL A 32 -5.30 -3.60 6.57
CA VAL A 32 -4.32 -3.53 5.47
C VAL A 32 -3.00 -2.98 5.98
N VAL A 33 -1.90 -3.58 5.54
CA VAL A 33 -0.58 -2.94 5.56
C VAL A 33 -0.14 -2.67 4.13
N LEU A 34 0.30 -1.44 3.87
CA LEU A 34 0.92 -1.02 2.62
C LEU A 34 2.36 -0.64 2.92
N ILE A 35 3.31 -1.20 2.17
CA ILE A 35 4.74 -0.97 2.36
C ILE A 35 5.32 -0.41 1.08
N GLU A 36 5.96 0.74 1.17
CA GLU A 36 6.71 1.37 0.09
C GLU A 36 8.11 1.72 0.58
N LYS A 37 9.11 1.48 -0.26
CA LYS A 37 10.52 1.80 0.02
C LYS A 37 10.84 3.26 -0.30
N SER A 38 10.21 3.79 -1.34
CA SER A 38 10.49 5.08 -1.96
C SER A 38 9.34 6.08 -1.74
N LEU A 39 9.04 6.92 -2.75
CA LEU A 39 7.95 7.89 -2.70
C LEU A 39 6.60 7.21 -2.99
N MET A 40 5.57 7.63 -2.26
CA MET A 40 4.19 7.25 -2.52
C MET A 40 3.75 7.66 -3.93
N GLY A 41 2.88 6.88 -4.55
CA GLY A 41 2.35 7.13 -5.90
C GLY A 41 3.12 6.44 -7.03
N GLY A 42 4.28 5.83 -6.74
CA GLY A 42 5.08 5.07 -7.69
C GLY A 42 5.56 5.91 -8.88
N ASP A 43 5.87 5.27 -10.00
CA ASP A 43 6.49 5.94 -11.14
C ASP A 43 5.56 6.97 -11.79
N CYS A 44 4.30 6.61 -12.03
CA CYS A 44 3.32 7.51 -12.66
C CYS A 44 3.24 8.89 -12.00
N LEU A 45 3.29 8.95 -10.66
CA LEU A 45 3.20 10.21 -9.92
C LEU A 45 4.55 10.94 -9.83
N ASN A 46 5.66 10.20 -9.69
CA ASN A 46 6.96 10.78 -9.33
C ASN A 46 7.91 10.96 -10.52
N TYR A 47 7.78 10.14 -11.56
CA TYR A 47 8.70 10.08 -12.72
C TYR A 47 7.97 10.09 -14.07
N GLY A 48 6.65 9.89 -14.07
CA GLY A 48 5.83 9.78 -15.28
C GLY A 48 5.48 8.34 -15.62
N CYS A 49 4.64 8.19 -16.64
CA CYS A 49 4.27 6.90 -17.22
C CYS A 49 5.23 6.50 -18.33
#